data_AF-A0A7J9KXR0-F1
#
_entry.id   AF-A0A7J9KXR0-F1
#
_cell.length_a   1.000
_cell.length_b   1.000
_cell.length_c   1.000
_cell.angle_alpha   90.00
_cell.angle_beta   90.00
_cell.angle_gamma   90.00
#
_symmetry.space_group_name_H-M   'P 1'
#
loop_
_entity.id
_entity.type
_entity.pdbx_description
1 polymer ?
#
loop_
_entity_poly.entity_id
_entity_poly.type
_entity_poly.pdbx_seq_one_letter_code
_entity_poly.pdbx_strand_id
1 'polypeptide(L)'
;MPNMHLKDIPSFIRTTDPDDFMFNYIMEVSQECLNSSSIIFNTFDDLDKEVLQVLASKFPNIYAIGPLASLSNNLLEIQYDLLNSSLWKEDTSCIEWLNTMEPKSVVYVNYGSITVMSNHHLKEFAWGLANSKYPFLWVVRPDLVIVGVPSKKCYPTRRLAFSSHIADETLFWKLYPKGNGMEINPDIKRENVEALVKEMMEGDNGQGIRQKALEWKKKAEAAISLGGSIVTNFDRMINEALSHG
;
A
#
# COMPACT_ATOMS: atom_id res chain seq x y z
N MET A 1 -8.80 14.66 11.04
CA MET A 1 -8.05 14.72 9.76
C MET A 1 -8.36 16.02 9.01
N PRO A 2 -7.63 17.12 9.27
CA PRO A 2 -8.00 18.47 8.82
C PRO A 2 -7.81 18.79 7.31
N ASN A 3 -7.22 17.89 6.51
CA ASN A 3 -6.94 18.12 5.08
C ASN A 3 -7.51 17.02 4.16
N MET A 4 -8.55 16.34 4.62
CA MET A 4 -9.22 15.27 3.88
C MET A 4 -10.46 15.84 3.18
N HIS A 5 -10.55 15.65 1.87
CA HIS A 5 -11.73 15.97 1.07
C HIS A 5 -12.53 14.71 0.79
N LEU A 6 -13.80 14.86 0.38
CA LEU A 6 -14.66 13.73 0.04
C LEU A 6 -14.02 12.79 -0.99
N LYS A 7 -13.33 13.35 -2.00
CA LYS A 7 -12.62 12.58 -3.04
C LYS A 7 -11.53 11.66 -2.51
N ASP A 8 -11.07 11.89 -1.27
CA ASP A 8 -9.99 11.13 -0.63
C ASP A 8 -10.51 9.99 0.25
N ILE A 9 -11.82 9.96 0.50
CA ILE A 9 -12.48 8.91 1.26
C ILE A 9 -12.79 7.74 0.31
N PRO A 10 -12.76 6.47 0.77
CA PRO A 10 -12.99 5.32 -0.09
C PRO A 10 -14.24 5.47 -0.97
N SER A 11 -14.11 5.14 -2.25
CA SER A 11 -15.13 5.18 -3.29
C SER A 11 -16.38 4.41 -2.90
N PHE A 12 -16.23 3.33 -2.13
CA PHE A 12 -17.33 2.53 -1.61
C PHE A 12 -18.30 3.32 -0.72
N ILE A 13 -17.89 4.45 -0.14
CA ILE A 13 -18.79 5.32 0.62
C ILE A 13 -19.31 6.53 -0.17
N ARG A 14 -18.89 6.68 -1.42
CA ARG A 14 -19.26 7.79 -2.31
C ARG A 14 -20.41 7.40 -3.23
N THR A 15 -21.50 6.94 -2.63
CA THR A 15 -22.71 6.49 -3.33
C THR A 15 -23.94 7.26 -2.83
N THR A 16 -24.95 7.39 -3.68
CA THR A 16 -26.28 7.91 -3.30
C THR A 16 -27.33 6.81 -3.26
N ASP A 17 -26.96 5.58 -3.61
CA ASP A 17 -27.83 4.42 -3.57
C ASP A 17 -27.86 3.86 -2.13
N PRO A 18 -29.01 3.90 -1.43
CA PRO A 18 -29.13 3.35 -0.09
C PRO A 18 -28.93 1.83 -0.04
N ASP A 19 -29.12 1.14 -1.17
CA ASP A 19 -28.98 -0.31 -1.29
C ASP A 19 -27.61 -0.73 -1.86
N ASP A 20 -26.65 0.20 -1.95
CA ASP A 20 -25.30 -0.10 -2.41
C ASP A 20 -24.63 -1.15 -1.51
N PHE A 21 -24.32 -2.30 -2.11
CA PHE A 21 -23.77 -3.45 -1.40
C PHE A 21 -22.46 -3.12 -0.68
N MET A 22 -21.52 -2.43 -1.34
CA MET A 22 -20.21 -2.16 -0.76
C MET A 22 -20.29 -1.16 0.39
N PHE A 23 -21.15 -0.13 0.26
CA PHE A 23 -21.42 0.80 1.35
C PHE A 23 -21.97 0.07 2.57
N ASN A 24 -23.04 -0.69 2.39
CA ASN A 24 -23.72 -1.39 3.48
C ASN A 24 -22.81 -2.44 4.14
N TYR A 25 -22.06 -3.21 3.34
CA TYR A 25 -21.09 -4.18 3.83
C TYR A 25 -19.98 -3.53 4.67
N ILE A 26 -19.39 -2.41 4.21
CA ILE A 26 -18.34 -1.72 4.97
C ILE A 26 -18.88 -1.12 6.27
N MET A 27 -20.11 -0.59 6.25
CA MET A 27 -20.76 -0.09 7.47
C MET A 27 -21.00 -1.20 8.49
N GLU A 28 -21.49 -2.35 8.05
CA GLU A 28 -21.70 -3.55 8.89
C GLU A 28 -20.37 -4.05 9.49
N VAL A 29 -19.35 -4.29 8.64
CA VAL A 29 -18.02 -4.73 9.10
C VAL A 29 -17.42 -3.74 10.11
N SER A 30 -17.56 -2.43 9.88
CA SER A 30 -17.06 -1.42 10.80
C SER A 30 -17.74 -1.49 12.16
N GLN A 31 -19.05 -1.75 12.19
CA GLN A 31 -19.81 -1.91 13.43
C GLN A 31 -19.43 -3.20 14.17
N GLU A 32 -19.26 -4.30 13.44
CA GLU A 32 -18.82 -5.58 14.01
C GLU A 32 -17.39 -5.51 14.57
N CYS A 33 -16.48 -4.76 13.92
CA CYS A 33 -15.16 -4.49 14.48
C CYS A 33 -15.25 -3.84 15.87
N LEU A 34 -16.20 -2.92 16.10
CA LEU A 34 -16.39 -2.29 17.41
C LEU A 34 -17.04 -3.20 18.46
N ASN A 35 -17.69 -4.28 18.02
CA ASN A 35 -18.25 -5.31 18.91
C ASN A 35 -17.23 -6.41 19.25
N SER A 36 -16.09 -6.44 18.57
CA SER A 36 -15.02 -7.40 18.84
C SER A 36 -14.36 -7.17 20.20
N SER A 37 -13.65 -8.16 20.73
CA SER A 37 -12.89 -7.99 21.99
C SER A 37 -11.68 -7.06 21.82
N SER A 38 -11.09 -7.07 20.63
CA SER A 38 -9.79 -6.46 20.32
C SER A 38 -9.66 -6.23 18.80
N ILE A 39 -9.01 -5.13 18.41
CA ILE A 39 -8.73 -4.81 16.99
C ILE A 39 -7.22 -4.70 16.76
N ILE A 40 -6.74 -5.44 15.77
CA ILE A 40 -5.32 -5.44 15.39
C ILE A 40 -5.15 -4.60 14.12
N PHE A 41 -4.23 -3.64 14.16
CA PHE A 41 -3.86 -2.81 13.02
C PHE A 41 -2.44 -3.16 12.54
N ASN A 42 -2.31 -3.40 11.24
CA ASN A 42 -1.02 -3.53 10.56
C ASN A 42 -0.41 -2.13 10.30
N THR A 43 -0.11 -1.43 11.38
CA THR A 43 0.54 -0.11 11.42
C THR A 43 1.39 -0.01 12.69
N PHE A 44 2.08 1.12 12.89
CA PHE A 44 2.82 1.43 14.11
C PHE A 44 2.52 2.85 14.59
N ASP A 45 2.75 3.10 15.89
CA ASP A 45 2.34 4.34 16.56
C ASP A 45 2.83 5.60 15.86
N ASP A 46 4.09 5.65 15.43
CA ASP A 46 4.66 6.83 14.78
C ASP A 46 4.02 7.15 13.42
N LEU A 47 3.44 6.14 12.74
CA LEU A 47 2.80 6.29 11.44
C LEU A 47 1.41 6.92 11.57
N ASP A 48 0.60 6.40 12.51
CA ASP A 48 -0.83 6.72 12.63
C ASP A 48 -1.21 7.30 14.01
N LYS A 49 -0.27 7.89 14.74
CA LYS A 49 -0.42 8.34 16.14
C LYS A 49 -1.76 9.02 16.43
N GLU A 50 -2.09 10.06 15.66
CA GLU A 50 -3.32 10.83 15.87
C GLU A 50 -4.58 9.99 15.62
N VAL A 51 -4.54 9.11 14.62
CA VAL A 51 -5.66 8.23 14.25
C VAL A 51 -5.85 7.17 15.33
N LEU A 52 -4.76 6.51 15.74
CA LEU A 52 -4.76 5.51 16.80
C LEU A 52 -5.24 6.08 18.12
N GLN A 53 -4.84 7.31 18.49
CA GLN A 53 -5.33 7.97 19.70
C GLN A 53 -6.85 8.24 19.67
N VAL A 54 -7.37 8.69 18.52
CA VAL A 54 -8.82 8.89 18.34
C VAL A 54 -9.56 7.55 18.40
N LEU A 55 -9.04 6.50 17.77
CA LEU A 55 -9.62 5.16 17.82
C LEU A 55 -9.61 4.61 19.25
N ALA A 56 -8.49 4.70 19.96
CA ALA A 56 -8.34 4.26 21.35
C ALA A 56 -9.33 4.95 22.30
N SER A 57 -9.67 6.22 22.03
CA SER A 57 -10.67 6.96 22.82
C SER A 57 -12.11 6.41 22.66
N LYS A 58 -12.39 5.69 21.57
CA LYS A 58 -13.69 5.07 21.29
C LYS A 58 -13.70 3.57 21.62
N PHE A 59 -12.57 2.91 21.39
CA PHE A 59 -12.38 1.48 21.59
C PHE A 59 -10.94 1.26 22.10
N PRO A 60 -10.72 1.04 23.40
CA PRO A 60 -9.37 1.06 23.98
C PRO A 60 -8.51 -0.16 23.61
N ASN A 61 -9.13 -1.30 23.25
CA ASN A 61 -8.45 -2.57 22.98
C ASN A 61 -7.92 -2.65 21.54
N ILE A 62 -7.15 -1.65 21.11
CA ILE A 62 -6.47 -1.64 19.81
C ILE A 62 -4.99 -1.97 19.95
N TYR A 63 -4.42 -2.62 18.94
CA TYR A 63 -2.99 -2.97 18.91
C TYR A 63 -2.41 -2.65 17.54
N ALA A 64 -1.43 -1.74 17.50
CA ALA A 64 -0.65 -1.46 16.31
C ALA A 64 0.60 -2.37 16.32
N ILE A 65 0.57 -3.42 15.48
CA ILE A 65 1.61 -4.47 15.44
C ILE A 65 2.29 -4.61 14.08
N GLY A 66 2.07 -3.65 13.18
CA GLY A 66 2.69 -3.60 11.85
C GLY A 66 3.94 -2.72 11.82
N PRO A 67 4.67 -2.68 10.68
CA PRO A 67 4.34 -3.34 9.42
C PRO A 67 4.75 -4.82 9.44
N LEU A 68 3.77 -5.72 9.26
CA LEU A 68 3.97 -7.18 9.35
C LEU A 68 5.08 -7.70 8.41
N ALA A 69 5.22 -7.08 7.24
CA ALA A 69 6.28 -7.41 6.28
C ALA A 69 7.71 -7.15 6.81
N SER A 70 7.86 -6.31 7.84
CA SER A 70 9.14 -6.06 8.50
C SER A 70 9.32 -6.89 9.78
N LEU A 71 8.23 -7.36 10.39
CA LEU A 71 8.29 -8.26 11.56
C LEU A 71 8.79 -9.65 11.17
N SER A 72 8.33 -10.17 10.03
CA SER A 72 8.73 -11.50 9.52
C SER A 72 10.24 -11.67 9.39
N ASN A 73 10.97 -10.57 9.18
CA ASN A 73 12.40 -10.61 8.93
C ASN A 73 13.26 -10.45 10.21
N ASN A 74 12.69 -9.96 11.32
CA ASN A 74 13.46 -9.52 12.49
C ASN A 74 13.10 -10.23 13.81
N LEU A 75 11.84 -10.64 14.00
CA LEU A 75 11.36 -11.16 15.30
C LEU A 75 11.08 -12.66 15.32
N LEU A 76 10.91 -13.24 14.15
CA LEU A 76 10.46 -14.61 13.99
C LEU A 76 11.57 -15.35 13.24
N GLU A 77 12.38 -16.14 13.96
CA GLU A 77 13.07 -17.31 13.37
C GLU A 77 12.04 -18.37 12.93
N ILE A 78 10.87 -17.96 12.44
CA ILE A 78 9.93 -18.87 11.81
C ILE A 78 10.57 -19.27 10.50
N GLN A 79 10.82 -20.57 10.39
CA GLN A 79 11.28 -21.24 9.18
C GLN A 79 10.47 -20.70 7.99
N TYR A 80 11.13 -19.92 7.12
CA TYR A 80 10.50 -19.19 6.00
C TYR A 80 9.64 -20.10 5.10
N ASP A 81 9.92 -21.41 5.09
CA ASP A 81 9.19 -22.43 4.34
C ASP A 81 7.70 -22.55 4.75
N LEU A 82 7.33 -22.20 5.98
CA LEU A 82 5.94 -22.26 6.47
C LEU A 82 5.12 -20.98 6.22
N LEU A 83 5.78 -19.87 5.89
CA LEU A 83 5.14 -18.56 5.66
C LEU A 83 5.08 -18.18 4.17
N ASN A 84 5.34 -19.12 3.25
CA ASN A 84 5.16 -18.87 1.83
C ASN A 84 3.67 -18.65 1.53
N SER A 85 3.26 -17.39 1.61
CA SER A 85 1.90 -16.92 1.32
C SER A 85 1.62 -16.83 -0.18
N SER A 86 2.64 -17.07 -1.03
CA SER A 86 2.44 -17.14 -2.47
C SER A 86 1.77 -18.47 -2.83
N LEU A 87 0.59 -18.38 -3.44
CA LEU A 87 -0.11 -19.52 -4.02
C LEU A 87 0.61 -20.10 -5.26
N TRP A 88 1.69 -19.45 -5.71
CA TRP A 88 2.42 -19.78 -6.93
C TRP A 88 3.91 -19.94 -6.66
N LYS A 89 4.56 -20.82 -7.45
CA LYS A 89 6.02 -20.92 -7.47
C LYS A 89 6.62 -19.56 -7.85
N GLU A 90 7.48 -19.04 -6.99
CA GLU A 90 8.14 -17.76 -7.20
C GLU A 90 9.14 -17.86 -8.36
N ASP A 91 9.15 -16.83 -9.22
CA ASP A 91 10.15 -16.66 -10.27
C ASP A 91 11.24 -15.70 -9.79
N THR A 92 12.42 -16.25 -9.52
CA THR A 92 13.58 -15.50 -9.02
C THR A 92 14.43 -14.88 -10.12
N SER A 93 14.12 -15.12 -11.40
CA SER A 93 14.91 -14.58 -12.53
C SER A 93 14.94 -13.05 -12.56
N CYS A 94 13.84 -12.41 -12.13
CA CYS A 94 13.80 -10.95 -12.02
C CYS A 94 14.75 -10.41 -10.93
N ILE A 95 15.01 -11.18 -9.88
CA ILE A 95 15.96 -10.84 -8.83
C ILE A 95 17.39 -10.94 -9.37
N GLU A 96 17.70 -11.98 -10.14
CA GLU A 96 19.00 -12.12 -10.80
C GLU A 96 19.29 -10.92 -11.72
N TRP A 97 18.31 -10.47 -12.51
CA TRP A 97 18.41 -9.27 -13.33
C TRP A 97 18.57 -7.98 -12.50
N LEU A 98 17.81 -7.84 -11.40
CA LEU A 98 17.95 -6.68 -10.51
C LEU A 98 19.34 -6.59 -9.88
N ASN A 99 19.96 -7.73 -9.55
CA ASN A 99 21.30 -7.79 -8.96
C ASN A 99 22.41 -7.29 -9.91
N THR A 100 22.15 -7.20 -11.22
CA THR A 100 23.10 -6.63 -12.18
C THR A 100 22.97 -5.11 -12.34
N MET A 101 21.98 -4.48 -11.70
CA MET A 101 21.67 -3.05 -11.86
C MET A 101 22.23 -2.23 -10.70
N GLU A 102 22.55 -0.97 -10.98
CA GLU A 102 23.00 -0.04 -9.95
C GLU A 102 21.89 0.26 -8.93
N PRO A 103 22.22 0.48 -7.64
CA PRO A 103 21.23 0.85 -6.64
C PRO A 103 20.42 2.08 -7.05
N LYS A 104 19.10 2.03 -6.85
CA LYS A 104 18.16 3.13 -7.15
C LYS A 104 18.08 3.50 -8.64
N SER A 105 18.48 2.61 -9.56
CA SER A 105 18.46 2.86 -11.01
C SER A 105 17.26 2.25 -11.76
N VAL A 106 16.51 1.36 -11.11
CA VAL A 106 15.40 0.61 -11.75
C VAL A 106 14.04 1.12 -11.27
N VAL A 107 13.13 1.34 -12.21
CA VAL A 107 11.73 1.67 -11.92
C VAL A 107 10.94 0.38 -11.72
N TYR A 108 10.32 0.20 -10.55
CA TYR A 108 9.39 -0.90 -10.33
C TYR A 108 7.96 -0.47 -10.59
N VAL A 109 7.22 -1.29 -11.35
CA VAL A 109 5.82 -1.04 -11.71
C VAL A 109 4.99 -2.28 -11.39
N ASN A 110 3.94 -2.10 -10.58
CA ASN A 110 2.98 -3.14 -10.27
C ASN A 110 1.61 -2.52 -9.99
N TYR A 111 0.56 -3.11 -10.53
CA TYR A 111 -0.84 -2.70 -10.37
C TYR A 111 -1.58 -3.51 -9.28
N GLY A 112 -0.86 -4.34 -8.53
CA GLY A 112 -1.45 -5.21 -7.53
C GLY A 112 -2.28 -6.34 -8.16
N SER A 113 -3.02 -7.05 -7.31
CA SER A 113 -3.73 -8.29 -7.66
C SER A 113 -5.18 -8.08 -8.10
N ILE A 114 -5.74 -6.88 -7.96
CA ILE A 114 -7.18 -6.64 -8.15
C ILE A 114 -7.45 -5.65 -9.28
N THR A 115 -6.59 -4.64 -9.44
CA THR A 115 -6.89 -3.57 -10.39
C THR A 115 -6.62 -3.99 -11.83
N VAL A 116 -7.36 -3.34 -12.73
CA VAL A 116 -7.39 -3.60 -14.16
C VAL A 116 -7.30 -2.26 -14.89
N MET A 117 -6.73 -2.27 -16.09
CA MET A 117 -6.58 -1.09 -16.92
C MET A 117 -7.11 -1.30 -18.33
N SER A 118 -7.42 -0.18 -19.01
CA SER A 118 -7.80 -0.22 -20.41
C SER A 118 -6.57 -0.50 -21.28
N ASN A 119 -6.78 -1.10 -22.46
CA ASN A 119 -5.69 -1.30 -23.43
C ASN A 119 -5.06 0.04 -23.86
N HIS A 120 -5.83 1.13 -23.87
CA HIS A 120 -5.29 2.46 -24.14
C HIS A 120 -4.32 2.90 -23.05
N HIS A 121 -4.70 2.79 -21.77
CA HIS A 121 -3.83 3.12 -20.64
C HIS A 121 -2.58 2.24 -20.61
N LEU A 122 -2.71 0.94 -20.88
CA LEU A 122 -1.54 0.04 -20.97
C LEU A 122 -0.53 0.56 -22.00
N LYS A 123 -1.00 0.94 -23.20
CA LYS A 123 -0.15 1.45 -24.27
C LYS A 123 0.53 2.77 -23.89
N GLU A 124 -0.21 3.72 -23.35
CA GLU A 124 0.36 5.01 -22.92
C GLU A 124 1.39 4.82 -21.81
N PHE A 125 1.12 3.92 -20.85
CA PHE A 125 2.05 3.62 -19.78
C PHE A 125 3.32 2.92 -20.29
N ALA A 126 3.17 1.91 -21.15
CA ALA A 126 4.29 1.18 -21.75
C ALA A 126 5.21 2.12 -22.56
N TRP A 127 4.62 2.99 -23.38
CA TRP A 127 5.39 3.97 -24.15
C TRP A 127 6.05 5.01 -23.26
N GLY A 128 5.38 5.48 -22.20
CA GLY A 128 5.98 6.40 -21.24
C GLY A 128 7.20 5.81 -20.52
N LEU A 129 7.10 4.54 -20.08
CA LEU A 129 8.24 3.81 -19.50
C LEU A 129 9.39 3.67 -20.51
N ALA A 130 9.10 3.22 -21.73
CA ALA A 130 10.10 3.04 -22.78
C ALA A 130 10.77 4.35 -23.23
N ASN A 131 10.04 5.46 -23.17
CA ASN A 131 10.56 6.78 -23.50
C ASN A 131 11.42 7.37 -22.38
N SER A 132 11.19 6.97 -21.12
CA SER A 132 11.96 7.45 -19.97
C SER A 132 13.44 7.06 -20.02
N LYS A 133 13.77 5.98 -20.73
CA LYS A 133 15.12 5.40 -20.87
C LYS A 133 15.71 4.82 -19.58
N TYR A 134 14.94 4.73 -18.50
CA TYR A 134 15.34 3.95 -17.34
C TYR A 134 15.05 2.46 -17.52
N PRO A 135 15.90 1.58 -16.99
CA PRO A 135 15.52 0.19 -16.75
C PRO A 135 14.26 0.14 -15.88
N PHE A 136 13.34 -0.77 -16.21
CA PHE A 136 12.13 -0.97 -15.41
C PHE A 136 11.80 -2.45 -15.27
N LEU A 137 11.28 -2.82 -14.11
CA LEU A 137 10.66 -4.11 -13.84
C LEU A 137 9.15 -3.89 -13.74
N TRP A 138 8.40 -4.42 -14.71
CA TRP A 138 6.95 -4.30 -14.73
C TRP A 138 6.28 -5.67 -14.55
N VAL A 139 5.56 -5.82 -13.43
CA VAL A 139 4.70 -6.99 -13.18
C VAL A 139 3.39 -6.82 -13.95
N VAL A 140 3.20 -7.63 -14.99
CA VAL A 140 1.99 -7.65 -15.81
C VAL A 140 1.24 -8.96 -15.59
N ARG A 141 -0.02 -8.87 -15.16
CA ARG A 141 -0.90 -10.03 -14.99
C ARG A 141 -1.69 -10.31 -16.27
N PRO A 142 -1.99 -11.57 -16.62
CA PRO A 142 -2.77 -11.89 -17.82
C PRO A 142 -4.14 -11.20 -17.89
N ASP A 143 -4.76 -10.97 -16.72
CA ASP A 143 -6.06 -10.32 -16.55
C ASP A 143 -5.97 -8.79 -16.36
N LEU A 144 -4.77 -8.20 -16.45
CA LEU A 144 -4.56 -6.77 -16.21
C LEU A 144 -5.32 -5.89 -17.22
N VAL A 145 -5.53 -6.37 -18.45
CA VAL A 145 -6.27 -5.65 -19.48
C VAL A 145 -7.61 -6.32 -19.74
N ILE A 146 -8.70 -5.59 -19.51
CA ILE A 146 -10.03 -6.08 -19.88
C ILE A 146 -10.20 -5.99 -21.40
N VAL A 147 -10.42 -7.14 -22.05
CA VAL A 147 -10.83 -7.20 -23.46
C VAL A 147 -12.35 -6.96 -23.53
N GLY A 148 -12.79 -5.90 -24.23
CA GLY A 148 -14.21 -5.69 -24.56
C GLY A 148 -15.03 -4.80 -23.62
N VAL A 149 -14.44 -4.15 -22.61
CA VAL A 149 -15.15 -3.18 -21.76
C VAL A 149 -14.72 -1.74 -22.11
N PRO A 150 -15.65 -0.78 -22.29
CA PRO A 150 -15.32 0.62 -22.59
C PRO A 150 -14.39 1.22 -21.53
N SER A 151 -13.44 2.05 -21.97
CA SER A 151 -12.42 2.72 -21.12
C SER A 151 -12.99 3.43 -19.88
N LYS A 152 -14.27 3.84 -19.92
CA LYS A 152 -14.97 4.53 -18.83
C LYS A 152 -15.35 3.66 -17.63
N LYS A 153 -15.29 2.32 -17.74
CA LYS A 153 -15.58 1.38 -16.63
C LYS A 153 -14.32 0.74 -16.03
N CYS A 154 -13.15 1.14 -16.51
CA CYS A 154 -11.88 0.70 -15.95
C CYS A 154 -11.51 1.69 -14.84
N TYR A 155 -11.25 1.21 -13.63
CA TYR A 155 -10.74 2.04 -12.54
C TYR A 155 -9.20 2.02 -12.63
N PRO A 156 -8.56 2.97 -13.33
CA PRO A 156 -7.11 2.99 -13.39
C PRO A 156 -6.55 3.17 -11.98
N THR A 157 -5.58 2.33 -11.60
CA THR A 157 -4.71 2.62 -10.46
C THR A 157 -4.11 4.01 -10.68
N ARG A 158 -4.37 4.91 -9.74
CA ARG A 158 -4.12 6.36 -9.92
C ARG A 158 -2.69 6.78 -9.56
N ARG A 159 -1.87 5.88 -9.04
CA ARG A 159 -0.56 6.19 -8.44
C ARG A 159 0.42 5.02 -8.57
N LEU A 160 1.71 5.33 -8.65
CA LEU A 160 2.82 4.39 -8.50
C LEU A 160 3.13 4.24 -7.00
N ALA A 161 2.70 3.15 -6.36
CA ALA A 161 3.20 2.74 -5.05
C ALA A 161 3.04 1.23 -4.82
N PHE A 162 3.98 0.68 -4.05
CA PHE A 162 4.07 -0.74 -3.70
C PHE A 162 2.94 -1.18 -2.74
N SER A 163 2.31 -2.29 -3.10
CA SER A 163 1.53 -3.22 -2.25
C SER A 163 0.52 -2.63 -1.26
N SER A 164 -0.77 -2.82 -1.54
CA SER A 164 -1.64 -3.52 -0.58
C SER A 164 -2.88 -4.11 -1.24
N HIS A 165 -3.32 -5.23 -0.67
CA HIS A 165 -4.59 -5.89 -0.96
C HIS A 165 -5.74 -5.11 -0.29
N ILE A 166 -6.78 -4.80 -1.07
CA ILE A 166 -8.12 -4.39 -0.63
C ILE A 166 -8.23 -3.06 0.15
N ALA A 167 -7.47 -2.02 -0.23
CA ALA A 167 -7.83 -0.65 0.15
C ALA A 167 -8.10 0.19 -1.11
N ASP A 168 -9.07 1.10 -1.03
CA ASP A 168 -9.15 2.19 -2.01
C ASP A 168 -7.80 2.93 -1.97
N GLU A 169 -7.04 2.82 -3.06
CA GLU A 169 -5.70 3.41 -3.24
C GLU A 169 -5.69 4.93 -2.96
N THR A 170 -6.84 5.59 -3.08
CA THR A 170 -6.99 7.03 -2.84
C THR A 170 -6.83 7.38 -1.36
N LEU A 171 -7.42 6.58 -0.48
CA LEU A 171 -7.31 6.75 0.97
C LEU A 171 -5.92 6.34 1.45
N PHE A 172 -5.41 5.20 0.97
CA PHE A 172 -4.10 4.68 1.35
C PHE A 172 -3.00 5.73 1.12
N TRP A 173 -2.99 6.40 -0.03
CA TRP A 173 -2.01 7.43 -0.37
C TRP A 173 -2.10 8.71 0.49
N LYS A 174 -3.30 9.08 0.95
CA LYS A 174 -3.51 10.27 1.80
C LYS A 174 -3.23 10.01 3.28
N LEU A 175 -3.38 8.75 3.71
CA LEU A 175 -3.03 8.29 5.06
C LEU A 175 -1.54 7.93 5.17
N TYR A 176 -0.92 7.42 4.10
CA TYR A 176 0.53 7.28 4.05
C TYR A 176 1.19 8.65 4.24
N PRO A 177 2.39 8.70 4.85
CA PRO A 177 3.01 9.96 5.21
C PRO A 177 3.14 10.88 4.01
N LYS A 178 2.66 12.11 4.19
CA LYS A 178 2.63 13.13 3.14
C LYS A 178 3.98 13.24 2.43
N GLY A 179 3.99 12.86 1.15
CA GLY A 179 5.11 13.07 0.22
C GLY A 179 6.06 11.90 0.05
N ASN A 180 5.55 10.66 0.04
CA ASN A 180 6.31 9.44 -0.29
C ASN A 180 6.12 8.95 -1.76
N GLY A 181 5.77 9.83 -2.69
CA GLY A 181 5.27 9.44 -4.02
C GLY A 181 4.59 10.58 -4.78
N MET A 182 4.25 10.33 -6.03
CA MET A 182 3.67 11.30 -6.98
C MET A 182 2.39 10.74 -7.60
N GLU A 183 1.43 11.61 -7.88
CA GLU A 183 0.16 11.23 -8.50
C GLU A 183 0.26 11.23 -10.02
N ILE A 184 -0.27 10.17 -10.65
CA ILE A 184 -0.39 10.10 -12.11
C ILE A 184 -1.75 10.68 -12.50
N ASN A 185 -1.76 11.46 -13.58
CA ASN A 185 -2.99 12.01 -14.13
C ASN A 185 -3.96 10.87 -14.53
N PRO A 186 -5.25 10.91 -14.14
CA PRO A 186 -6.24 9.92 -14.59
C PRO A 186 -6.38 9.81 -16.12
N ASP A 187 -6.17 10.91 -16.85
CA ASP A 187 -6.01 10.90 -18.30
C ASP A 187 -4.54 10.60 -18.63
N ILE A 188 -4.21 9.31 -18.61
CA ILE A 188 -2.83 8.82 -18.78
C ILE A 188 -2.38 9.12 -20.21
N LYS A 189 -1.29 9.88 -20.33
CA LYS A 189 -0.56 10.12 -21.59
C LYS A 189 0.89 9.74 -21.39
N ARG A 190 1.52 9.14 -22.41
CA ARG A 190 2.91 8.68 -22.34
C ARG A 190 3.90 9.78 -21.93
N GLU A 191 3.67 11.02 -22.35
CA GLU A 191 4.55 12.15 -22.03
C GLU A 191 4.49 12.46 -20.54
N ASN A 192 3.30 12.32 -19.92
CA ASN A 192 3.13 12.51 -18.48
C ASN A 192 3.83 11.39 -17.70
N VAL A 193 3.71 10.15 -18.15
CA VAL A 193 4.38 8.99 -17.52
C VAL A 193 5.89 9.12 -17.62
N GLU A 194 6.40 9.48 -18.80
CA GLU A 194 7.83 9.73 -19.02
C GLU A 194 8.37 10.82 -18.07
N ALA A 195 7.69 11.97 -18.03
CA ALA A 195 8.09 13.10 -17.20
C ALA A 195 8.07 12.73 -15.71
N LEU A 196 7.04 12.03 -15.25
CA LEU A 196 6.92 11.57 -13.87
C LEU A 196 8.02 10.57 -13.50
N VAL A 197 8.36 9.64 -14.39
CA VAL A 197 9.46 8.71 -14.16
C VAL A 197 10.78 9.45 -14.04
N LYS A 198 11.08 10.38 -14.95
CA LYS A 198 12.29 11.21 -14.89
C LYS A 198 12.36 12.03 -13.61
N GLU A 199 11.27 12.69 -13.22
CA GLU A 199 11.18 13.46 -11.98
C GLU A 199 11.33 12.58 -10.74
N MET A 200 10.78 11.36 -10.75
CA MET A 200 10.97 10.41 -9.66
C MET A 200 12.41 9.93 -9.58
N MET A 201 13.09 9.69 -10.71
CA MET A 201 14.45 9.14 -10.71
C MET A 201 15.50 10.21 -10.36
N GLU A 202 15.47 11.36 -11.04
CA GLU A 202 16.51 12.38 -10.97
C GLU A 202 16.07 13.70 -10.32
N GLY A 203 14.77 13.97 -10.25
CA GLY A 203 14.25 15.24 -9.76
C GLY A 203 14.34 15.42 -8.25
N ASP A 204 14.32 16.68 -7.82
CA ASP A 204 14.38 17.08 -6.42
C ASP A 204 13.20 16.48 -5.61
N ASN A 205 12.01 16.40 -6.22
CA ASN A 205 10.86 15.79 -5.55
C ASN A 205 11.09 14.29 -5.34
N GLY A 206 11.62 13.59 -6.35
CA GLY A 206 11.97 12.17 -6.26
C GLY A 206 13.00 11.89 -5.17
N GLN A 207 14.02 12.76 -5.05
CA GLN A 207 15.00 12.69 -3.97
C GLN A 207 14.36 12.89 -2.60
N GLY A 208 13.52 13.92 -2.44
CA GLY A 208 12.79 14.20 -1.21
C GLY A 208 11.89 13.03 -0.78
N ILE A 209 11.22 12.40 -1.74
CA ILE A 209 10.39 11.20 -1.52
C ILE A 209 11.23 10.03 -1.00
N ARG A 210 12.37 9.74 -1.62
CA ARG A 210 13.27 8.66 -1.18
C ARG A 210 13.82 8.90 0.22
N GLN A 211 14.17 10.14 0.53
CA GLN A 211 14.69 10.52 1.84
C GLN A 211 13.64 10.31 2.93
N LYS A 212 12.41 10.76 2.69
CA LYS A 212 11.28 10.52 3.62
C LYS A 212 10.97 9.04 3.78
N ALA A 213 10.95 8.27 2.70
CA ALA A 213 10.75 6.82 2.78
C ALA A 213 11.82 6.15 3.67
N LEU A 214 13.07 6.60 3.60
CA LEU A 214 14.14 6.12 4.48
C LEU A 214 13.92 6.51 5.95
N GLU A 215 13.43 7.72 6.23
CA GLU A 215 13.07 8.15 7.58
C GLU A 215 11.96 7.29 8.17
N TRP A 216 10.92 6.99 7.38
CA TRP A 216 9.84 6.10 7.81
C TRP A 216 10.29 4.67 8.01
N LYS A 217 11.19 4.16 7.16
CA LYS A 217 11.81 2.86 7.36
C LYS A 217 12.54 2.78 8.71
N LYS A 218 13.35 3.79 9.03
CA LYS A 218 14.07 3.85 10.32
C LYS A 218 13.14 3.87 11.53
N LYS A 219 12.01 4.61 11.43
CA LYS A 219 11.00 4.63 12.50
C LYS A 219 10.32 3.27 12.67
N ALA A 220 10.00 2.59 11.57
CA ALA A 220 9.45 1.24 11.62
C ALA A 220 10.45 0.26 12.24
N GLU A 221 11.73 0.31 11.86
CA GLU A 221 12.79 -0.51 12.46
C GLU A 221 12.95 -0.24 13.97
N ALA A 222 12.90 1.02 14.39
CA ALA A 222 12.93 1.39 15.81
C ALA A 222 11.70 0.84 16.57
N ALA A 223 10.51 0.90 15.97
CA ALA A 223 9.28 0.37 16.57
C ALA A 223 9.31 -1.17 16.74
N ILE A 224 10.05 -1.88 15.90
CA ILE A 224 10.24 -3.35 15.94
C ILE A 224 11.34 -3.77 16.92
N SER A 225 12.27 -2.87 17.26
CA SER A 225 13.39 -3.18 18.16
C SER A 225 12.93 -3.59 19.58
N LEU A 226 13.83 -4.21 20.35
CA LEU A 226 13.56 -4.56 21.76
C LEU A 226 13.11 -3.33 22.56
N GLY A 227 11.93 -3.42 23.17
CA GLY A 227 11.30 -2.30 23.88
C GLY A 227 10.59 -1.28 22.97
N GLY A 228 10.56 -1.52 21.66
CA GLY A 228 9.79 -0.75 20.69
C GLY A 228 8.28 -0.95 20.88
N SER A 229 7.49 -0.04 20.31
CA SER A 229 6.03 -0.03 20.48
C SER A 229 5.36 -1.27 19.90
N ILE A 230 5.87 -1.84 18.81
CA ILE A 230 5.26 -3.02 18.19
C ILE A 230 5.45 -4.25 19.08
N VAL A 231 6.66 -4.48 19.60
CA VAL A 231 6.95 -5.57 20.54
C VAL A 231 6.09 -5.43 21.79
N THR A 232 6.01 -4.21 22.33
CA THR A 232 5.20 -3.91 23.52
C THR A 232 3.71 -4.16 23.27
N ASN A 233 3.18 -3.74 22.12
CA ASN A 233 1.79 -3.96 21.74
C ASN A 233 1.49 -5.44 21.50
N PHE A 234 2.42 -6.17 20.90
CA PHE A 234 2.29 -7.61 20.67
C PHE A 234 2.29 -8.38 22.00
N ASP A 235 3.22 -8.09 22.91
CA ASP A 235 3.26 -8.72 24.24
C ASP A 235 2.00 -8.41 25.04
N ARG A 236 1.52 -7.16 25.01
CA ARG A 236 0.26 -6.76 25.64
C ARG A 236 -0.92 -7.55 25.07
N MET A 237 -1.00 -7.67 23.74
CA MET A 237 -2.04 -8.44 23.06
C MET A 237 -2.04 -9.91 23.50
N ILE A 238 -0.88 -10.56 23.53
CA ILE A 238 -0.76 -11.97 23.94
C ILE A 238 -1.18 -12.16 25.40
N ASN A 239 -0.71 -11.29 26.31
CA ASN A 239 -1.06 -11.38 27.72
C ASN A 239 -2.55 -11.16 27.98
N GLU A 240 -3.17 -10.22 27.26
CA GLU A 240 -4.61 -9.95 27.35
C GLU A 240 -5.42 -11.09 26.74
N ALA A 241 -4.98 -11.69 25.63
CA ALA A 241 -5.62 -12.86 25.03
C ALA A 241 -5.56 -14.10 25.93
N LEU A 242 -4.41 -14.36 26.57
CA LEU A 242 -4.21 -15.51 27.45
C LEU A 242 -4.93 -15.37 28.82
N SER A 243 -5.20 -14.16 29.27
CA SER A 243 -5.91 -13.91 30.54
C SER A 243 -7.43 -14.05 30.46
N HIS A 244 -7.99 -14.15 29.24
CA HIS A 244 -9.42 -14.31 28.97
C HIS A 244 -9.78 -15.70 28.41
N GLY A 245 -8.83 -16.64 28.40
CA GLY A 245 -8.99 -18.04 27.97
C GLY A 245 -9.37 -19.01 29.09
#